data_AF-A0A3A5HDY2-F1
#
_entry.id   AF-A0A3A5HDY2-F1
#
_cell.length_a   1.000
_cell.length_b   1.000
_cell.length_c   1.000
_cell.angle_alpha   90.00
_cell.angle_beta   90.00
_cell.angle_gamma   90.00
#
_symmetry.space_group_name_H-M   'P 1'
#
loop_
_entity.id
_entity.type
_entity.pdbx_description
1 polymer ?
#
loop_
_entity_poly.entity_id
_entity_poly.type
_entity_poly.pdbx_seq_one_letter_code
_entity_poly.pdbx_strand_id
1 'polypeptide(L)'
;MNAYFEILRPGNAFMAVITILLMMIIGETFSADAIVACAIVFIATGAGNTINDYFDYKIDAVNRPERPIPSGRISLKNAGIYSMLLFALATILGFSIGIIPGFIVLSSSFLMIYYAQNLKKKCLIGNITISFLTGLSFVLGGVVIGEIIISIYLGIFAFLMTMAREIVKDMEDMEGDKKEGARTLPLVKGKLFSAHMAVFFIILASITSPLLYFMDIFNLLYLVVLLGSLWFFIKSAFSLLQDQSQDNTRSISRQIKKGMAITFLAFALGSPLISSFFNILN
;
A
#
# COMPACT_ATOMS: atom_id res chain seq x y z
N MET A 1 -11.69 -8.02 -21.71
CA MET A 1 -11.84 -8.07 -20.22
C MET A 1 -13.00 -7.18 -19.82
N ASN A 2 -13.81 -7.56 -18.83
CA ASN A 2 -14.89 -6.70 -18.35
C ASN A 2 -14.30 -5.40 -17.77
N ALA A 3 -14.71 -4.25 -18.32
CA ALA A 3 -14.15 -2.94 -17.97
C ALA A 3 -14.33 -2.61 -16.47
N TYR A 4 -15.43 -3.05 -15.85
CA TYR A 4 -15.70 -2.83 -14.43
C TYR A 4 -14.78 -3.64 -13.52
N PHE A 5 -14.27 -4.79 -13.97
CA PHE A 5 -13.26 -5.53 -13.22
C PHE A 5 -11.85 -4.97 -13.45
N GLU A 6 -11.58 -4.53 -14.68
CA GLU A 6 -10.31 -3.91 -15.06
C GLU A 6 -10.01 -2.64 -14.27
N ILE A 7 -11.01 -1.76 -14.10
CA ILE A 7 -10.85 -0.48 -13.39
C ILE A 7 -10.52 -0.65 -11.90
N LEU A 8 -10.89 -1.79 -11.30
CA LEU A 8 -10.52 -2.12 -9.92
C LEU A 8 -9.01 -2.36 -9.75
N ARG A 9 -8.29 -2.63 -10.84
CA ARG A 9 -6.88 -3.05 -10.86
C ARG A 9 -6.67 -4.24 -9.92
N PRO A 10 -7.21 -5.43 -10.24
CA PRO A 10 -7.28 -6.56 -9.32
C PRO A 10 -5.92 -6.96 -8.74
N GLY A 11 -4.84 -6.86 -9.52
CA GLY A 11 -3.48 -7.09 -9.00
C GLY A 11 -3.08 -6.16 -7.85
N ASN A 12 -3.51 -4.88 -7.88
CA ASN A 12 -3.28 -3.95 -6.77
C ASN A 12 -4.17 -4.30 -5.56
N ALA A 13 -5.45 -4.61 -5.82
CA ALA A 13 -6.40 -4.99 -4.77
C ALA A 13 -5.96 -6.29 -4.05
N PHE A 14 -5.51 -7.31 -4.77
CA PHE A 14 -4.96 -8.54 -4.18
C PHE A 14 -3.70 -8.29 -3.36
N MET A 15 -2.80 -7.39 -3.80
CA MET A 15 -1.64 -7.01 -3.00
C MET A 15 -2.04 -6.37 -1.66
N ALA A 16 -3.13 -5.60 -1.61
CA ALA A 16 -3.65 -5.06 -0.36
C ALA A 16 -4.26 -6.15 0.55
N VAL A 17 -4.94 -7.15 -0.03
CA VAL A 17 -5.49 -8.30 0.71
C VAL A 17 -4.41 -9.08 1.46
N ILE A 18 -3.18 -9.15 0.94
CA ILE A 18 -2.05 -9.81 1.62
C ILE A 18 -1.87 -9.29 3.05
N THR A 19 -2.17 -8.01 3.32
CA THR A 19 -2.04 -7.46 4.68
C THR A 19 -2.92 -8.18 5.69
N ILE A 20 -4.17 -8.51 5.32
CA ILE A 20 -5.11 -9.25 6.17
C ILE A 20 -4.70 -10.71 6.29
N LEU A 21 -4.31 -11.34 5.17
CA LEU A 21 -3.83 -12.73 5.17
C LEU A 21 -2.60 -12.91 6.07
N LEU A 22 -1.67 -11.95 6.05
CA LEU A 22 -0.52 -11.96 6.95
C LEU A 22 -0.95 -11.83 8.41
N MET A 23 -1.91 -10.96 8.73
CA MET A 23 -2.44 -10.89 10.09
C MET A 23 -3.05 -12.22 10.54
N MET A 24 -3.85 -12.88 9.69
CA MET A 24 -4.41 -14.20 9.99
C MET A 24 -3.32 -15.25 10.27
N ILE A 25 -2.26 -15.26 9.46
CA ILE A 25 -1.12 -16.18 9.62
C ILE A 25 -0.33 -15.88 10.90
N ILE A 26 -0.18 -14.61 11.26
CA ILE A 26 0.60 -14.18 12.43
C ILE A 26 -0.14 -14.45 13.73
N GLY A 27 -1.44 -14.13 13.77
CA GLY A 27 -2.29 -14.35 14.95
C GLY A 27 -2.96 -15.73 15.00
N GLU A 28 -2.58 -16.66 14.12
CA GLU A 28 -3.14 -18.02 14.01
C GLU A 28 -4.68 -18.08 13.97
N THR A 29 -5.31 -17.00 13.49
CA THR A 29 -6.76 -16.79 13.60
C THR A 29 -7.40 -16.75 12.22
N PHE A 30 -8.10 -17.83 11.88
CA PHE A 30 -8.81 -18.02 10.62
C PHE A 30 -10.32 -18.00 10.85
N SER A 31 -10.91 -16.81 10.83
CA SER A 31 -12.35 -16.61 11.07
C SER A 31 -13.10 -16.18 9.81
N ALA A 32 -14.43 -16.36 9.81
CA ALA A 32 -15.30 -15.81 8.76
C ALA A 32 -15.12 -14.28 8.64
N ASP A 33 -14.99 -13.58 9.77
CA ASP A 33 -14.76 -12.13 9.80
C ASP A 33 -13.45 -11.73 9.12
N ALA A 34 -12.38 -12.51 9.30
CA ALA A 34 -11.11 -12.26 8.62
C ALA A 34 -11.20 -12.46 7.10
N ILE A 35 -12.00 -13.43 6.64
CA ILE A 35 -12.31 -13.63 5.21
C ILE A 35 -13.13 -12.46 4.68
N VAL A 36 -14.13 -11.99 5.42
CA VAL A 36 -14.89 -10.79 5.08
C VAL A 36 -13.98 -9.56 5.03
N ALA A 37 -13.01 -9.42 5.95
CA ALA A 37 -12.01 -8.36 5.93
C ALA A 37 -11.13 -8.38 4.67
N CYS A 38 -10.78 -9.57 4.16
CA CYS A 38 -10.10 -9.69 2.87
C CYS A 38 -10.97 -9.13 1.73
N ALA A 39 -12.26 -9.46 1.70
CA ALA A 39 -13.18 -8.93 0.70
C ALA A 39 -13.35 -7.40 0.82
N ILE A 40 -13.45 -6.88 2.04
CA ILE A 40 -13.51 -5.44 2.34
C ILE A 40 -12.29 -4.73 1.75
N VAL A 41 -11.07 -5.20 2.04
CA VAL A 41 -9.84 -4.56 1.56
C VAL A 41 -9.75 -4.62 0.03
N PHE A 42 -10.15 -5.73 -0.60
CA PHE A 42 -10.20 -5.84 -2.05
C PHE A 42 -11.16 -4.81 -2.66
N ILE A 43 -12.39 -4.75 -2.14
CA ILE A 43 -13.46 -3.85 -2.61
C ILE A 43 -13.08 -2.39 -2.40
N ALA A 44 -12.61 -2.02 -1.21
CA ALA A 44 -12.22 -0.65 -0.88
C ALA A 44 -11.00 -0.19 -1.68
N THR A 45 -10.01 -1.07 -1.90
CA THR A 45 -8.86 -0.77 -2.77
C THR A 45 -9.29 -0.59 -4.22
N GLY A 46 -10.19 -1.45 -4.71
CA GLY A 46 -10.78 -1.33 -6.05
C GLY A 46 -11.60 -0.04 -6.23
N ALA A 47 -12.37 0.35 -5.21
CA ALA A 47 -13.05 1.64 -5.16
C ALA A 47 -12.05 2.80 -5.21
N GLY A 48 -10.98 2.74 -4.41
CA GLY A 48 -9.86 3.67 -4.44
C GLY A 48 -9.21 3.82 -5.81
N ASN A 49 -9.00 2.72 -6.53
CA ASN A 49 -8.47 2.74 -7.90
C ASN A 49 -9.47 3.39 -8.88
N THR A 50 -10.76 3.08 -8.72
CA THR A 50 -11.84 3.63 -9.56
C THR A 50 -12.01 5.13 -9.36
N ILE A 51 -12.03 5.63 -8.12
CA ILE A 51 -12.15 7.07 -7.84
C ILE A 51 -10.91 7.83 -8.29
N ASN A 52 -9.72 7.22 -8.23
CA ASN A 52 -8.51 7.81 -8.79
C ASN A 52 -8.65 8.02 -10.30
N ASP A 53 -9.04 6.99 -11.06
CA ASP A 53 -9.27 7.09 -12.51
C ASP A 53 -10.39 8.09 -12.83
N TYR A 54 -11.43 8.18 -11.99
CA TYR A 54 -12.48 9.19 -12.13
C TYR A 54 -11.93 10.61 -12.08
N PHE A 55 -11.04 10.93 -11.15
CA PHE A 55 -10.43 12.26 -11.09
C PHE A 55 -9.32 12.47 -12.13
N ASP A 56 -8.70 11.39 -12.62
CA ASP A 56 -7.60 11.41 -13.59
C ASP A 56 -8.03 11.22 -15.05
N TYR A 57 -9.33 11.11 -15.35
CA TYR A 57 -9.79 10.77 -16.70
C TYR A 57 -9.23 11.66 -17.83
N LYS A 58 -9.00 12.96 -17.59
CA LYS A 58 -8.40 13.87 -18.59
C LYS A 58 -6.93 13.58 -18.82
N ILE A 59 -6.23 13.22 -17.75
CA ILE A 59 -4.81 12.85 -17.79
C ILE A 59 -4.66 11.51 -18.49
N ASP A 60 -5.47 10.55 -18.09
CA ASP A 60 -5.48 9.22 -18.67
C ASP A 60 -5.89 9.24 -20.14
N ALA A 61 -6.76 10.16 -20.57
CA ALA A 61 -7.08 10.33 -22.00
C ALA A 61 -5.85 10.68 -22.87
N VAL A 62 -4.82 11.30 -22.30
CA VAL A 62 -3.56 11.61 -22.99
C VAL A 62 -2.55 10.47 -22.81
N ASN A 63 -2.37 10.01 -21.57
CA ASN A 63 -1.26 9.10 -21.23
C ASN A 63 -1.60 7.62 -21.43
N ARG A 64 -2.88 7.25 -21.28
CA ARG A 64 -3.38 5.87 -21.23
C ARG A 64 -4.80 5.78 -21.81
N PRO A 65 -4.99 6.15 -23.09
CA PRO A 65 -6.32 6.24 -23.72
C PRO A 65 -7.09 4.91 -23.71
N GLU A 66 -6.39 3.77 -23.55
CA GLU A 66 -6.97 2.44 -23.46
C GLU A 66 -7.74 2.17 -22.15
N ARG A 67 -7.54 2.99 -21.10
CA ARG A 67 -8.19 2.79 -19.80
C ARG A 67 -9.72 2.82 -19.90
N PRO A 68 -10.44 2.17 -18.98
CA PRO A 68 -11.89 2.04 -19.05
C PRO A 68 -12.67 3.36 -19.22
N ILE A 69 -12.29 4.43 -18.52
CA ILE A 69 -12.98 5.73 -18.62
C ILE A 69 -12.63 6.46 -19.93
N PRO A 70 -11.33 6.71 -20.26
CA PRO A 70 -11.00 7.44 -21.50
C PRO A 70 -11.40 6.72 -22.78
N SER A 71 -11.36 5.38 -22.81
CA SER A 71 -11.81 4.58 -23.96
C SER A 71 -13.33 4.56 -24.15
N GLY A 72 -14.10 5.16 -23.24
CA GLY A 72 -15.56 5.19 -23.28
C GLY A 72 -16.24 3.88 -22.88
N ARG A 73 -15.48 2.85 -22.49
CA ARG A 73 -16.04 1.56 -22.01
C ARG A 73 -16.83 1.70 -20.71
N ILE A 74 -16.50 2.71 -19.91
CA ILE A 74 -17.29 3.15 -18.74
C ILE A 74 -17.44 4.67 -18.82
N SER A 75 -18.67 5.18 -18.71
CA SER A 75 -18.88 6.63 -18.63
C SER A 75 -18.34 7.19 -17.31
N LEU A 76 -17.87 8.45 -17.31
CA LEU A 76 -17.36 9.11 -16.11
C LEU A 76 -18.36 9.05 -14.94
N LYS A 77 -19.65 9.31 -15.23
CA LYS A 77 -20.74 9.22 -14.24
C LYS A 77 -20.86 7.81 -13.64
N ASN A 78 -20.83 6.76 -14.47
CA ASN A 78 -20.97 5.39 -14.01
C ASN A 78 -19.75 4.93 -13.20
N ALA A 79 -18.55 5.36 -13.57
CA ALA A 79 -17.34 5.09 -12.77
C ALA A 79 -17.43 5.71 -11.37
N GLY A 80 -17.92 6.96 -11.27
CA GLY A 80 -18.15 7.63 -9.99
C GLY A 80 -19.18 6.90 -9.13
N ILE A 81 -20.36 6.57 -9.70
CA ILE A 81 -21.40 5.80 -8.99
C ILE A 81 -20.85 4.44 -8.54
N TYR A 82 -20.17 3.73 -9.43
CA TYR A 82 -19.59 2.42 -9.13
C TYR A 82 -18.61 2.50 -7.96
N SER A 83 -17.69 3.47 -7.97
CA SER A 83 -16.77 3.68 -6.86
C SER A 83 -17.48 3.95 -5.54
N MET A 84 -18.52 4.80 -5.54
CA MET A 84 -19.29 5.12 -4.33
C MET A 84 -20.05 3.91 -3.78
N LEU A 85 -20.63 3.09 -4.67
CA LEU A 85 -21.30 1.84 -4.29
C LEU A 85 -20.31 0.84 -3.68
N LEU A 86 -19.09 0.73 -4.21
CA LEU A 86 -18.06 -0.15 -3.65
C LEU A 86 -17.58 0.34 -2.27
N PHE A 87 -17.36 1.64 -2.08
CA PHE A 87 -17.02 2.20 -0.76
C PHE A 87 -18.15 1.97 0.26
N ALA A 88 -19.41 2.18 -0.16
CA ALA A 88 -20.57 1.91 0.68
C ALA A 88 -20.66 0.42 1.06
N LEU A 89 -20.48 -0.48 0.09
CA LEU A 89 -20.47 -1.92 0.34
C LEU A 89 -19.35 -2.34 1.30
N ALA A 90 -18.12 -1.88 1.08
CA ALA A 90 -17.00 -2.17 1.97
C ALA A 90 -17.27 -1.67 3.40
N THR A 91 -17.86 -0.48 3.53
CA THR A 91 -18.24 0.11 4.82
C THR A 91 -19.31 -0.71 5.54
N ILE A 92 -20.38 -1.10 4.83
CA ILE A 92 -21.46 -1.93 5.39
C ILE A 92 -20.90 -3.26 5.90
N LEU A 93 -20.02 -3.90 5.11
CA LEU A 93 -19.34 -5.12 5.51
C LEU A 93 -18.41 -4.89 6.72
N GLY A 94 -17.76 -3.73 6.81
CA GLY A 94 -16.97 -3.35 7.99
C GLY A 94 -17.84 -3.31 9.25
N PHE A 95 -19.00 -2.66 9.19
CA PHE A 95 -19.94 -2.60 10.32
C PHE A 95 -20.59 -3.95 10.62
N SER A 96 -20.69 -4.88 9.67
CA SER A 96 -21.16 -6.24 9.95
C SER A 96 -20.16 -7.07 10.75
N ILE A 97 -18.85 -6.78 10.67
CA ILE A 97 -17.85 -7.38 11.55
C ILE A 97 -17.89 -6.72 12.94
N GLY A 98 -17.97 -5.39 12.97
CA GLY A 98 -18.11 -4.65 14.23
C GLY A 98 -18.01 -3.14 14.07
N ILE A 99 -18.31 -2.43 15.16
CA ILE A 99 -18.31 -0.96 15.17
C ILE A 99 -16.94 -0.38 14.82
N ILE A 100 -15.86 -0.92 15.40
CA ILE A 100 -14.50 -0.41 15.16
C ILE A 100 -14.04 -0.68 13.71
N PRO A 101 -14.09 -1.91 13.16
CA PRO A 101 -13.80 -2.16 11.75
C PRO A 101 -14.65 -1.28 10.81
N GLY A 102 -15.94 -1.12 11.08
CA GLY A 102 -16.83 -0.25 10.31
C GLY A 102 -16.33 1.20 10.23
N PHE A 103 -15.95 1.80 11.36
CA PHE A 103 -15.39 3.15 11.37
C PHE A 103 -14.03 3.24 10.68
N ILE A 104 -13.14 2.25 10.84
CA ILE A 104 -11.86 2.22 10.13
C ILE A 104 -12.10 2.27 8.62
N VAL A 105 -13.01 1.44 8.09
CA VAL A 105 -13.31 1.38 6.65
C VAL A 105 -14.01 2.66 6.17
N LEU A 106 -14.96 3.19 6.95
CA LEU A 106 -15.67 4.43 6.63
C LEU A 106 -14.69 5.61 6.52
N SER A 107 -13.86 5.82 7.54
CA SER A 107 -12.87 6.89 7.57
C SER A 107 -11.82 6.72 6.46
N SER A 108 -11.38 5.49 6.19
CA SER A 108 -10.47 5.19 5.07
C SER A 108 -11.08 5.54 3.72
N SER A 109 -12.37 5.23 3.52
CA SER A 109 -13.10 5.53 2.29
C SER A 109 -13.19 7.05 2.05
N PHE A 110 -13.59 7.81 3.08
CA PHE A 110 -13.62 9.27 3.00
C PHE A 110 -12.22 9.86 2.72
N LEU A 111 -11.21 9.38 3.42
CA LEU A 111 -9.84 9.84 3.24
C LEU A 111 -9.31 9.52 1.84
N MET A 112 -9.65 8.36 1.28
CA MET A 112 -9.26 7.97 -0.08
C MET A 112 -9.93 8.85 -1.15
N ILE A 113 -11.22 9.19 -0.97
CA ILE A 113 -11.93 10.12 -1.86
C ILE A 113 -11.28 11.50 -1.80
N TYR A 114 -11.04 12.01 -0.58
CA TYR A 114 -10.39 13.31 -0.38
C TYR A 114 -8.96 13.33 -0.94
N TYR A 115 -8.24 12.23 -0.80
CA TYR A 115 -6.93 12.04 -1.41
C TYR A 115 -6.99 12.19 -2.93
N ALA A 116 -7.88 11.42 -3.57
CA ALA A 116 -8.00 11.36 -5.02
C ALA A 116 -8.39 12.72 -5.63
N GLN A 117 -9.22 13.48 -4.92
CA GLN A 117 -9.68 14.79 -5.34
C GLN A 117 -8.64 15.91 -5.07
N ASN A 118 -8.02 15.92 -3.89
CA ASN A 118 -7.33 17.11 -3.38
C ASN A 118 -5.90 16.90 -2.90
N LEU A 119 -5.54 15.73 -2.37
CA LEU A 119 -4.24 15.56 -1.69
C LEU A 119 -3.16 14.99 -2.59
N LYS A 120 -3.51 14.16 -3.59
CA LYS A 120 -2.51 13.50 -4.45
C LYS A 120 -1.56 14.45 -5.18
N LYS A 121 -2.00 15.69 -5.43
CA LYS A 121 -1.22 16.74 -6.11
C LYS A 121 -0.45 17.65 -5.14
N LYS A 122 -0.49 17.38 -3.83
CA LYS A 122 0.08 18.24 -2.79
C LYS A 122 1.24 17.55 -2.09
N CYS A 123 2.45 18.04 -2.32
CA CYS A 123 3.72 17.74 -1.64
C CYS A 123 3.73 16.41 -0.88
N LEU A 124 4.08 16.44 0.42
CA LEU A 124 4.15 15.24 1.25
C LEU A 124 2.79 14.75 1.73
N ILE A 125 1.76 15.59 1.77
CA ILE A 125 0.48 15.20 2.39
C ILE A 125 -0.19 14.07 1.59
N GLY A 126 -0.07 14.08 0.25
CA GLY A 126 -0.53 12.97 -0.58
C GLY A 126 0.20 11.66 -0.25
N ASN A 127 1.54 11.70 -0.18
CA ASN A 127 2.34 10.51 0.14
C ASN A 127 2.00 9.98 1.56
N ILE A 128 1.85 10.89 2.54
CA ILE A 128 1.46 10.55 3.92
C ILE A 128 0.11 9.86 3.94
N THR A 129 -0.88 10.38 3.19
CA THR A 129 -2.22 9.81 3.16
C THR A 129 -2.23 8.38 2.62
N ILE A 130 -1.60 8.11 1.47
CA ILE A 130 -1.57 6.73 0.92
C ILE A 130 -0.75 5.78 1.80
N SER A 131 0.34 6.26 2.39
CA SER A 131 1.13 5.46 3.32
C SER A 131 0.36 5.12 4.58
N PHE A 132 -0.42 6.08 5.10
CA PHE A 132 -1.29 5.87 6.25
C PHE A 132 -2.39 4.86 5.94
N LEU A 133 -3.08 5.00 4.81
CA LEU A 133 -4.09 4.03 4.36
C LEU A 133 -3.51 2.62 4.19
N THR A 134 -2.27 2.52 3.69
CA THR A 134 -1.57 1.23 3.54
C THR A 134 -1.29 0.59 4.90
N GLY A 135 -0.77 1.37 5.87
CA GLY A 135 -0.55 0.88 7.23
C GLY A 135 -1.85 0.52 7.96
N LEU A 136 -2.90 1.32 7.76
CA LEU A 136 -4.22 1.11 8.36
C LEU A 136 -4.87 -0.20 7.88
N SER A 137 -4.49 -0.73 6.71
CA SER A 137 -4.92 -2.04 6.24
C SER A 137 -4.43 -3.18 7.15
N PHE A 138 -3.20 -3.10 7.68
CA PHE A 138 -2.74 -4.05 8.70
C PHE A 138 -3.55 -3.90 9.99
N VAL A 139 -3.77 -2.67 10.44
CA VAL A 139 -4.53 -2.37 11.67
C VAL A 139 -5.96 -2.90 11.58
N LEU A 140 -6.63 -2.79 10.42
CA LEU A 140 -7.93 -3.42 10.21
C LEU A 140 -7.85 -4.93 10.45
N GLY A 141 -6.85 -5.60 9.88
CA GLY A 141 -6.61 -7.03 10.10
C GLY A 141 -6.42 -7.36 11.58
N GLY A 142 -5.55 -6.62 12.28
CA GLY A 142 -5.32 -6.81 13.71
C GLY A 142 -6.55 -6.58 14.58
N VAL A 143 -7.37 -5.58 14.30
CA VAL A 143 -8.63 -5.37 15.03
C VAL A 143 -9.58 -6.54 14.81
N VAL A 144 -9.68 -7.06 13.59
CA VAL A 144 -10.58 -8.17 13.25
C VAL A 144 -10.15 -9.48 13.89
N ILE A 145 -8.84 -9.73 14.01
CA ILE A 145 -8.31 -10.98 14.58
C ILE A 145 -7.89 -10.87 16.05
N GLY A 146 -7.98 -9.69 16.66
CA GLY A 146 -7.59 -9.44 18.06
C GLY A 146 -6.12 -9.03 18.29
N GLU A 147 -5.27 -9.04 17.25
CA GLU A 147 -3.85 -8.71 17.32
C GLU A 147 -3.54 -7.23 17.03
N ILE A 148 -4.13 -6.33 17.83
CA ILE A 148 -4.06 -4.89 17.59
C ILE A 148 -2.62 -4.37 17.66
N ILE A 149 -1.87 -4.72 18.70
CA ILE A 149 -0.51 -4.18 18.92
C ILE A 149 0.45 -4.63 17.82
N ILE A 150 0.44 -5.91 17.47
CA ILE A 150 1.26 -6.45 16.37
C ILE A 150 0.92 -5.73 15.06
N SER A 151 -0.37 -5.56 14.76
CA SER A 151 -0.80 -4.89 13.53
C SER A 151 -0.37 -3.44 13.43
N ILE A 152 -0.24 -2.73 14.56
CA ILE A 152 0.27 -1.34 14.58
C ILE A 152 1.75 -1.33 14.19
N TYR A 153 2.57 -2.24 14.71
CA TYR A 153 3.99 -2.32 14.33
C TYR A 153 4.17 -2.63 12.84
N LEU A 154 3.41 -3.60 12.31
CA LEU A 154 3.45 -3.91 10.88
C LEU A 154 2.90 -2.75 10.03
N GLY A 155 1.86 -2.08 10.51
CA GLY A 155 1.29 -0.89 9.89
C GLY A 155 2.27 0.28 9.81
N ILE A 156 3.08 0.51 10.86
CA ILE A 156 4.16 1.51 10.86
C ILE A 156 5.21 1.14 9.82
N PHE A 157 5.65 -0.11 9.75
CA PHE A 157 6.61 -0.53 8.73
C PHE A 157 6.06 -0.33 7.30
N ALA A 158 4.82 -0.74 7.07
CA ALA A 158 4.14 -0.55 5.80
C ALA A 158 4.01 0.95 5.45
N PHE A 159 3.72 1.81 6.43
CA PHE A 159 3.72 3.25 6.28
C PHE A 159 5.09 3.77 5.85
N LEU A 160 6.16 3.44 6.57
CA LEU A 160 7.51 3.96 6.30
C LEU A 160 8.00 3.57 4.90
N MET A 161 7.84 2.30 4.52
CA MET A 161 8.26 1.84 3.20
C MET A 161 7.38 2.40 2.07
N THR A 162 6.10 2.58 2.30
CA THR A 162 5.20 3.23 1.33
C THR A 162 5.55 4.70 1.17
N MET A 163 5.88 5.40 2.27
CA MET A 163 6.34 6.79 2.24
C MET A 163 7.59 6.95 1.37
N ALA A 164 8.61 6.13 1.63
CA ALA A 164 9.82 6.11 0.81
C ALA A 164 9.50 5.90 -0.68
N ARG A 165 8.67 4.90 -0.97
CA ARG A 165 8.34 4.52 -2.35
C ARG A 165 7.53 5.60 -3.07
N GLU A 166 6.57 6.23 -2.42
CA GLU A 166 5.76 7.28 -3.04
C GLU A 166 6.60 8.53 -3.32
N ILE A 167 7.56 8.90 -2.46
CA ILE A 167 8.51 9.98 -2.75
C ILE A 167 9.38 9.64 -3.98
N VAL A 168 9.86 8.39 -4.11
CA VAL A 168 10.62 7.96 -5.29
C VAL A 168 9.76 7.99 -6.55
N LYS A 169 8.48 7.62 -6.45
CA LYS A 169 7.54 7.70 -7.59
C LYS A 169 7.30 9.13 -8.03
N ASP A 170 7.13 10.08 -7.10
CA ASP A 170 7.01 11.50 -7.46
C ASP A 170 8.26 11.99 -8.22
N MET A 171 9.44 11.42 -7.95
CA MET A 171 10.66 11.74 -8.71
C MET A 171 10.68 11.09 -10.11
N GLU A 172 10.10 9.90 -10.26
CA GLU A 172 9.86 9.23 -11.56
C GLU A 172 8.85 10.01 -12.41
N ASP A 173 7.78 10.51 -11.80
CA ASP A 173 6.62 11.11 -12.46
C ASP A 173 6.72 12.65 -12.58
N MET A 174 7.85 13.23 -12.19
CA MET A 174 8.07 14.69 -12.05
C MET A 174 7.70 15.51 -13.30
N GLU A 175 7.98 15.01 -14.51
CA GLU A 175 7.61 15.72 -15.75
C GLU A 175 6.10 15.73 -15.99
N GLY A 176 5.41 14.62 -15.69
CA GLY A 176 3.96 14.51 -15.78
C GLY A 176 3.28 15.40 -14.75
N ASP A 177 3.72 15.30 -13.50
CA ASP A 177 3.25 16.13 -12.39
C ASP A 177 3.34 17.62 -12.69
N LYS A 178 4.44 18.06 -13.32
CA LYS A 178 4.63 19.47 -13.70
C LYS A 178 3.61 19.94 -14.72
N LYS A 179 3.32 19.12 -15.74
CA LYS A 179 2.32 19.43 -16.77
C LYS A 179 0.91 19.52 -16.19
N GLU A 180 0.66 18.80 -15.10
CA GLU A 180 -0.62 18.79 -14.40
C GLU A 180 -0.79 19.85 -13.31
N GLY A 181 0.23 20.69 -13.10
CA GLY A 181 0.23 21.70 -12.05
C GLY A 181 0.29 21.11 -10.64
N ALA A 182 0.77 19.88 -10.47
CA ALA A 182 0.99 19.30 -9.16
C ALA A 182 2.16 20.00 -8.45
N ARG A 183 2.12 19.96 -7.12
CA ARG A 183 3.17 20.52 -6.24
C ARG A 183 3.80 19.40 -5.41
N THR A 184 4.22 18.32 -6.04
CA THR A 184 4.89 17.18 -5.39
C THR A 184 6.24 17.58 -4.80
N LEU A 185 6.76 16.80 -3.85
CA LEU A 185 8.00 17.12 -3.15
C LEU A 185 9.18 17.43 -4.09
N PRO A 186 9.48 16.61 -5.13
CA PRO A 186 10.60 16.91 -6.03
C PRO A 186 10.40 18.17 -6.87
N LEU A 187 9.16 18.57 -7.16
CA LEU A 187 8.87 19.83 -7.85
C LEU A 187 9.07 21.05 -6.94
N VAL A 188 8.79 20.92 -5.64
CA VAL A 188 8.87 22.03 -4.68
C VAL A 188 10.26 22.19 -4.07
N LYS A 189 10.95 21.08 -3.76
CA LYS A 189 12.23 21.06 -3.04
C LYS A 189 13.40 20.51 -3.86
N GLY A 190 13.15 20.00 -5.07
CA GLY A 190 14.17 19.42 -5.93
C GLY A 190 14.44 17.94 -5.67
N LYS A 191 15.00 17.27 -6.67
CA LYS A 191 15.28 15.82 -6.66
C LYS A 191 16.20 15.38 -5.53
N LEU A 192 17.26 16.15 -5.26
CA LEU A 192 18.24 15.78 -4.25
C LEU A 192 17.62 15.77 -2.84
N PHE A 193 16.80 16.75 -2.50
CA PHE A 193 16.10 16.78 -1.22
C PHE A 193 15.13 15.61 -1.08
N SER A 194 14.34 15.33 -2.14
CA SER A 194 13.45 14.18 -2.18
C SER A 194 14.18 12.85 -2.02
N ALA A 195 15.36 12.70 -2.63
CA ALA A 195 16.21 11.53 -2.48
C ALA A 195 16.61 11.31 -1.01
N HIS A 196 17.09 12.36 -0.33
CA HIS A 196 17.45 12.28 1.09
C HIS A 196 16.25 11.91 1.97
N MET A 197 15.07 12.47 1.70
CA MET A 197 13.85 12.11 2.44
C MET A 197 13.43 10.66 2.20
N ALA A 198 13.44 10.18 0.95
CA ALA A 198 13.14 8.79 0.64
C ALA A 198 14.14 7.84 1.32
N VAL A 199 15.44 8.14 1.23
CA VAL A 199 16.51 7.37 1.90
C VAL A 199 16.31 7.35 3.40
N PHE A 200 15.97 8.48 4.03
CA PHE A 200 15.67 8.53 5.45
C PHE A 200 14.59 7.51 5.84
N PHE A 201 13.47 7.46 5.12
CA PHE A 201 12.40 6.49 5.38
C PHE A 201 12.84 5.04 5.10
N ILE A 202 13.63 4.80 4.04
CA ILE A 202 14.19 3.47 3.74
C ILE A 202 15.08 2.97 4.88
N ILE A 203 16.01 3.81 5.35
CA ILE A 203 16.95 3.47 6.41
C ILE A 203 16.21 3.29 7.74
N LEU A 204 15.26 4.17 8.05
CA LEU A 204 14.45 4.07 9.26
C LEU A 204 13.66 2.73 9.28
N ALA A 205 12.96 2.40 8.20
CA ALA A 205 12.27 1.12 8.07
C ALA A 205 13.22 -0.09 8.14
N SER A 206 14.39 0.01 7.50
CA SER A 206 15.40 -1.06 7.49
C SER A 206 15.98 -1.32 8.88
N ILE A 207 16.30 -0.29 9.65
CA ILE A 207 16.85 -0.40 11.01
C ILE A 207 15.78 -0.90 11.99
N THR A 208 14.53 -0.47 11.82
CA THR A 208 13.44 -0.83 12.74
C THR A 208 12.86 -2.22 12.46
N SER A 209 12.95 -2.73 11.23
CA SER A 209 12.35 -4.04 10.89
C SER A 209 12.88 -5.23 11.70
N PRO A 210 14.19 -5.37 12.01
CA PRO A 210 14.68 -6.47 12.86
C PRO A 210 14.15 -6.42 14.29
N LEU A 211 13.64 -5.28 14.77
CA LEU A 211 13.04 -5.19 16.11
C LEU A 211 11.87 -6.17 16.25
N LEU A 212 11.15 -6.49 15.17
CA LEU A 212 10.04 -7.42 15.20
C LEU A 212 10.46 -8.84 15.63
N TYR A 213 11.71 -9.24 15.36
CA TYR A 213 12.30 -10.47 15.90
C TYR A 213 12.57 -10.36 17.40
N PHE A 214 13.21 -9.27 17.84
CA PHE A 214 13.56 -9.06 19.25
C PHE A 214 12.34 -8.80 20.15
N MET A 215 11.18 -8.53 19.56
CA MET A 215 9.89 -8.41 20.24
C MET A 215 9.11 -9.73 20.27
N ASP A 216 9.75 -10.84 19.87
CA ASP A 216 9.16 -12.18 19.81
C ASP A 216 7.91 -12.30 18.92
N ILE A 217 7.73 -11.37 17.97
CA ILE A 217 6.63 -11.43 16.98
C ILE A 217 6.95 -12.47 15.90
N PHE A 218 8.23 -12.56 15.51
CA PHE A 218 8.70 -13.50 14.50
C PHE A 218 9.92 -14.27 14.95
N ASN A 219 10.11 -15.45 14.37
CA ASN A 219 11.24 -16.34 14.64
C ASN A 219 12.51 -15.98 13.83
N LEU A 220 13.56 -16.81 13.94
CA LEU A 220 14.83 -16.61 13.22
C LEU A 220 14.68 -16.66 11.68
N LEU A 221 13.75 -17.45 11.14
CA LEU A 221 13.51 -17.54 9.70
C LEU A 221 13.04 -16.21 9.12
N TYR A 222 12.27 -15.42 9.88
CA TYR A 222 11.94 -14.03 9.49
C TYR A 222 13.22 -13.23 9.24
N LEU A 223 14.17 -13.25 10.18
CA LEU A 223 15.41 -12.48 10.06
C LEU A 223 16.23 -12.90 8.85
N VAL A 224 16.35 -14.21 8.60
CA VAL A 224 17.08 -14.77 7.45
C VAL A 224 16.47 -14.30 6.13
N VAL A 225 15.14 -14.36 5.99
CA VAL A 225 14.44 -13.92 4.76
C VAL A 225 14.47 -12.39 4.63
N LEU A 226 14.37 -11.66 5.74
CA LEU A 226 14.42 -10.21 5.80
C LEU A 226 15.74 -9.65 5.25
N LEU A 227 16.87 -10.35 5.39
CA LEU A 227 18.15 -9.94 4.79
C LEU A 227 18.04 -9.73 3.27
N GLY A 228 17.21 -10.53 2.59
CA GLY A 228 16.91 -10.35 1.16
C GLY A 228 16.22 -9.01 0.89
N SER A 229 15.23 -8.64 1.69
CA SER A 229 14.57 -7.32 1.59
C SER A 229 15.52 -6.18 1.88
N LEU A 230 16.32 -6.29 2.95
CA LEU A 230 17.29 -5.28 3.35
C LEU A 230 18.32 -5.02 2.25
N TRP A 231 18.77 -6.07 1.55
CA TRP A 231 19.66 -5.90 0.40
C TRP A 231 19.04 -5.00 -0.69
N PHE A 232 17.78 -5.24 -1.06
CA PHE A 232 17.09 -4.39 -2.04
C PHE A 232 16.89 -2.95 -1.54
N PHE A 233 16.56 -2.77 -0.26
CA PHE A 233 16.34 -1.46 0.35
C PHE A 233 17.63 -0.64 0.43
N ILE A 234 18.71 -1.23 0.94
CA ILE A 234 20.01 -0.56 1.05
C ILE A 234 20.60 -0.28 -0.34
N LYS A 235 20.52 -1.23 -1.27
CA LYS A 235 20.92 -1.00 -2.67
C LYS A 235 20.13 0.16 -3.30
N SER A 236 18.82 0.21 -3.06
CA SER A 236 17.96 1.29 -3.53
C SER A 236 18.37 2.64 -2.93
N ALA A 237 18.68 2.70 -1.63
CA ALA A 237 19.13 3.91 -0.97
C ALA A 237 20.45 4.44 -1.55
N PHE A 238 21.46 3.57 -1.70
CA PHE A 238 22.74 3.95 -2.31
C PHE A 238 22.57 4.42 -3.76
N SER A 239 21.82 3.67 -4.58
CA SER A 239 21.56 4.06 -5.97
C SER A 239 20.85 5.41 -6.07
N LEU A 240 19.88 5.65 -5.17
CA LEU A 240 19.10 6.89 -5.16
C LEU A 240 19.93 8.11 -4.76
N LEU A 241 20.95 7.96 -3.92
CA LEU A 241 21.86 9.06 -3.57
C LEU A 241 22.84 9.40 -4.70
N GLN A 242 23.19 8.41 -5.54
CA GLN A 242 24.14 8.60 -6.63
C GLN A 242 23.48 9.15 -7.90
N ASP A 243 22.30 8.65 -8.27
CA ASP A 243 21.61 9.04 -9.50
C ASP A 243 20.11 9.23 -9.28
N GLN A 244 19.60 10.41 -9.62
CA GLN A 244 18.17 10.76 -9.56
C GLN A 244 17.54 10.93 -10.96
N SER A 245 18.12 10.30 -11.98
CA SER A 245 17.54 10.14 -13.30
C SER A 245 16.19 9.41 -13.24
N GLN A 246 15.30 9.70 -14.19
CA GLN A 246 13.98 9.10 -14.24
C GLN A 246 14.04 7.57 -14.41
N ASP A 247 14.99 7.08 -15.21
CA ASP A 247 15.16 5.63 -15.42
C ASP A 247 15.65 4.94 -14.14
N ASN A 248 16.56 5.57 -13.39
CA ASN A 248 17.01 5.03 -12.12
C ASN A 248 15.90 5.05 -11.06
N THR A 249 15.15 6.16 -10.91
CA THR A 249 14.04 6.23 -9.94
C THR A 249 12.94 5.22 -10.25
N ARG A 250 12.63 4.97 -11.53
CA ARG A 250 11.75 3.88 -11.97
C ARG A 250 12.27 2.50 -11.57
N SER A 251 13.57 2.24 -11.76
CA SER A 251 14.22 1.00 -11.34
C SER A 251 14.16 0.82 -9.82
N ILE A 252 14.46 1.87 -9.07
CA ILE A 252 14.44 1.90 -7.59
C ILE A 252 13.03 1.65 -7.07
N SER A 253 12.00 2.31 -7.61
CA SER A 253 10.59 2.08 -7.24
C SER A 253 10.17 0.61 -7.40
N ARG A 254 10.67 -0.07 -8.44
CA ARG A 254 10.46 -1.51 -8.66
C ARG A 254 11.26 -2.36 -7.67
N GLN A 255 12.50 -1.99 -7.35
CA GLN A 255 13.34 -2.70 -6.37
C GLN A 255 12.76 -2.61 -4.97
N ILE A 256 12.29 -1.43 -4.53
CA ILE A 256 11.58 -1.26 -3.27
C ILE A 256 10.34 -2.16 -3.23
N LYS A 257 9.54 -2.20 -4.30
CA LYS A 257 8.37 -3.09 -4.38
C LYS A 257 8.75 -4.58 -4.24
N LYS A 258 9.86 -5.01 -4.84
CA LYS A 258 10.39 -6.38 -4.68
C LYS A 258 10.81 -6.65 -3.24
N GLY A 259 11.53 -5.73 -2.61
CA GLY A 259 11.91 -5.84 -1.20
C GLY A 259 10.68 -5.94 -0.29
N MET A 260 9.65 -5.13 -0.52
CA MET A 260 8.38 -5.23 0.22
C MET A 260 7.71 -6.60 0.06
N ALA A 261 7.70 -7.16 -1.16
CA ALA A 261 7.15 -8.50 -1.40
C ALA A 261 7.94 -9.60 -0.68
N ILE A 262 9.28 -9.50 -0.64
CA ILE A 262 10.13 -10.40 0.16
C ILE A 262 9.86 -10.22 1.65
N THR A 263 9.59 -8.99 2.12
CA THR A 263 9.22 -8.75 3.52
C THR A 263 7.89 -9.40 3.88
N PHE A 264 6.90 -9.40 2.99
CA PHE A 264 5.66 -10.15 3.20
C PHE A 264 5.93 -11.66 3.29
N LEU A 265 6.83 -12.19 2.47
CA LEU A 265 7.27 -13.58 2.60
C LEU A 265 7.99 -13.83 3.93
N ALA A 266 8.82 -12.91 4.40
CA ALA A 266 9.48 -12.99 5.69
C ALA A 266 8.46 -13.02 6.84
N PHE A 267 7.44 -12.16 6.80
CA PHE A 267 6.36 -12.14 7.79
C PHE A 267 5.57 -13.46 7.80
N ALA A 268 5.27 -14.02 6.63
CA ALA A 268 4.59 -15.31 6.56
C ALA A 268 5.47 -16.44 7.12
N LEU A 269 6.70 -16.59 6.60
CA LEU A 269 7.60 -17.70 6.95
C LEU A 269 8.08 -17.67 8.40
N GLY A 270 8.30 -16.48 8.95
CA GLY A 270 8.74 -16.35 10.32
C GLY A 270 7.62 -16.26 11.35
N SER A 271 6.36 -16.45 10.93
CA SER A 271 5.22 -16.40 11.85
C SER A 271 5.23 -17.56 12.85
N PRO A 272 4.54 -17.40 14.00
CA PRO A 272 4.32 -18.50 14.95
C PRO A 272 3.68 -19.74 14.29
N LEU A 273 2.69 -19.53 13.41
CA LEU A 273 1.98 -20.60 12.70
C LEU A 273 2.92 -21.51 11.91
N ILE A 274 3.84 -20.96 11.12
CA ILE A 274 4.71 -21.78 10.28
C ILE A 274 5.74 -22.53 11.14
N SER A 275 6.15 -21.94 12.27
CA SER A 275 7.03 -22.59 13.25
C SER A 275 6.40 -23.84 13.86
N SER A 276 5.10 -23.80 14.19
CA SER A 276 4.40 -24.94 14.78
C SER A 276 4.32 -26.12 13.80
N PHE A 277 4.15 -25.88 12.50
CA PHE A 277 4.20 -26.92 11.47
C PHE A 277 5.56 -27.63 11.39
N PHE A 278 6.67 -26.90 11.51
CA PHE A 278 8.01 -27.51 11.47
C PHE A 278 8.34 -28.30 12.75
N ASN A 279 7.81 -27.88 13.90
CA ASN A 279 8.00 -28.61 15.16
C ASN A 279 7.17 -29.90 15.25
N ILE A 280 6.09 -30.04 14.46
CA ILE A 280 5.28 -31.27 14.39
C ILE A 280 5.96 -32.35 13.51
N LEU A 281 6.92 -31.96 12.66
CA LEU A 281 7.61 -32.86 11.72
C LEU A 281 8.92 -33.45 12.26
N ASN A 282 9.34 -33.05 13.46
CA ASN A 282 10.50 -33.59 14.19
C ASN A 282 10.04 -34.38 15.42
#